data_AF-A0A9E5HNQ8-F1
#
_entry.id   AF-A0A9E5HNQ8-F1
#
_cell.length_a   1.000
_cell.length_b   1.000
_cell.length_c   1.000
_cell.angle_alpha   90.00
_cell.angle_beta   90.00
_cell.angle_gamma   90.00
#
_symmetry.space_group_name_H-M   'P 1'
#
loop_
_entity.id
_entity.type
_entity.pdbx_description
1 polymer ?
#
loop_
_entity_poly.entity_id
_entity_poly.type
_entity_poly.pdbx_seq_one_letter_code
_entity_poly.pdbx_strand_id
1 'polypeptide(L)'
;MKRIYDWDAKFCLRNYTTADLLALKGVRKLTQTTANSEEEAAAAADAGIDLIMGNAVNAEAVRCGAPNHFYTAAIPMPDHPTEKD
;
A
#
# COMPACT_ATOMS: atom_id res chain seq x y z
N MET A 1 -0.92 -9.86 12.48
CA MET A 1 -1.47 -9.29 11.23
C MET A 1 -2.88 -9.82 11.02
N LYS A 2 -3.74 -9.01 10.38
CA LYS A 2 -5.14 -9.39 10.11
C LYS A 2 -5.20 -10.37 8.94
N ARG A 3 -6.12 -11.32 9.00
CA ARG A 3 -6.43 -12.24 7.90
C ARG A 3 -7.61 -11.67 7.14
N ILE A 4 -7.45 -11.45 5.84
CA ILE A 4 -8.52 -11.04 4.94
C ILE A 4 -8.53 -11.98 3.73
N TYR A 5 -9.61 -11.93 2.96
CA TYR A 5 -9.63 -12.49 1.62
C TYR A 5 -9.24 -11.41 0.61
N ASP A 6 -8.39 -11.76 -0.33
CA ASP A 6 -8.15 -10.92 -1.50
C ASP A 6 -9.30 -11.04 -2.51
N TRP A 7 -9.15 -10.36 -3.65
CA TRP A 7 -10.16 -10.36 -4.71
C TRP A 7 -10.38 -11.74 -5.34
N ASP A 8 -9.37 -12.63 -5.28
CA ASP A 8 -9.44 -14.01 -5.76
C ASP A 8 -10.01 -14.98 -4.69
N ALA A 9 -10.54 -14.46 -3.58
CA ALA A 9 -10.96 -15.23 -2.42
C ALA A 9 -9.84 -16.09 -1.79
N LYS A 10 -8.58 -15.70 -1.97
CA LYS A 10 -7.43 -16.35 -1.32
C LYS A 10 -7.15 -15.67 0.01
N PHE A 11 -6.70 -16.47 0.98
CA PHE A 11 -6.26 -15.94 2.25
C PHE A 11 -5.02 -15.06 2.07
N CYS A 12 -5.03 -13.88 2.66
CA CYS A 12 -3.85 -13.03 2.75
C CYS A 12 -3.77 -12.31 4.10
N LEU A 13 -2.56 -11.83 4.41
CA LEU A 13 -2.27 -11.07 5.62
C LEU A 13 -2.11 -9.59 5.31
N ARG A 14 -2.61 -8.74 6.21
CA ARG A 14 -2.44 -7.28 6.15
C ARG A 14 -2.06 -6.68 7.51
N ASN A 15 -1.20 -5.66 7.48
CA ASN A 15 -0.87 -4.86 8.64
C ASN A 15 -2.04 -3.93 9.02
N TYR A 16 -2.65 -3.28 8.03
CA TYR A 16 -3.84 -2.44 8.14
C TYR A 16 -4.84 -2.74 7.02
N THR A 17 -6.11 -2.49 7.31
CA THR A 17 -7.21 -2.47 6.35
C THR A 17 -7.80 -1.06 6.30
N THR A 18 -8.62 -0.77 5.29
CA THR A 18 -9.34 0.51 5.20
C THR A 18 -10.20 0.78 6.45
N ALA A 19 -10.77 -0.27 7.06
CA ALA A 19 -11.51 -0.16 8.31
C ALA A 19 -10.60 0.28 9.48
N ASP A 20 -9.36 -0.20 9.51
CA ASP A 20 -8.39 0.23 10.53
C ASP A 20 -7.98 1.68 10.33
N LEU A 21 -7.76 2.12 9.09
CA LEU A 21 -7.44 3.51 8.79
C LEU A 21 -8.58 4.44 9.24
N LEU A 22 -9.84 4.03 9.03
CA LEU A 22 -11.00 4.78 9.50
C LEU A 22 -11.05 4.84 11.03
N ALA A 23 -10.83 3.72 11.71
CA ALA A 23 -10.86 3.65 13.17
C ALA A 23 -9.71 4.42 13.84
N LEU A 24 -8.55 4.50 13.19
CA LEU A 24 -7.36 5.21 13.70
C LEU A 24 -7.40 6.72 13.42
N LYS A 25 -8.26 7.17 12.49
CA LYS A 25 -8.38 8.57 12.11
C LYS A 25 -8.73 9.44 13.33
N GLY A 26 -7.87 10.40 13.64
CA GLY A 26 -8.02 11.28 14.80
C GLY A 26 -7.56 10.68 16.14
N VAL A 27 -7.20 9.39 16.17
CA VAL A 27 -6.72 8.68 17.38
C VAL A 27 -5.20 8.52 17.35
N ARG A 28 -4.63 8.09 16.22
CA ARG A 28 -3.18 7.90 16.05
C ARG A 28 -2.73 8.45 14.70
N LYS A 29 -1.57 9.10 14.67
CA LYS A 29 -0.88 9.48 13.43
C LYS A 29 -0.11 8.27 12.91
N LEU A 30 -0.37 7.89 11.66
CA LEU A 30 0.36 6.84 10.95
C LEU A 30 1.44 7.46 10.07
N THR A 31 2.56 6.78 9.92
CA THR A 31 3.62 7.18 8.99
C THR A 31 3.35 6.61 7.59
N GLN A 32 3.57 7.41 6.56
CA GLN A 32 3.51 6.95 5.18
C GLN A 32 4.76 7.42 4.44
N THR A 33 5.38 6.52 3.69
CA THR A 33 6.53 6.85 2.82
C THR A 33 6.27 6.39 1.39
N THR A 34 7.01 6.98 0.46
CA THR A 34 7.02 6.55 -0.94
C THR A 34 8.06 5.44 -1.12
N ALA A 35 7.67 4.35 -1.77
CA ALA A 35 8.58 3.30 -2.24
C ALA A 35 8.13 2.81 -3.63
N ASN A 36 9.09 2.62 -4.52
CA ASN A 36 8.89 2.21 -5.90
C ASN A 36 9.68 0.94 -6.28
N SER A 37 10.46 0.39 -5.35
CA SER A 37 11.20 -0.86 -5.54
C SER A 37 10.97 -1.84 -4.38
N GLU A 38 11.37 -3.09 -4.59
CA GLU A 38 11.37 -4.13 -3.55
C GLU A 38 12.27 -3.73 -2.37
N GLU A 39 13.47 -3.24 -2.64
CA GLU A 39 14.44 -2.83 -1.62
C GLU A 39 13.90 -1.67 -0.77
N GLU A 40 13.34 -0.64 -1.39
CA GLU A 40 12.75 0.50 -0.68
C GLU A 40 11.56 0.06 0.18
N ALA A 41 10.73 -0.85 -0.33
CA ALA A 41 9.57 -1.37 0.40
C ALA A 41 10.00 -2.21 1.61
N ALA A 42 11.01 -3.06 1.45
CA ALA A 42 11.60 -3.84 2.54
C ALA A 42 12.20 -2.92 3.62
N ALA A 43 12.99 -1.92 3.20
CA ALA A 43 13.57 -0.95 4.12
C ALA A 43 12.50 -0.15 4.89
N ALA A 44 11.41 0.24 4.23
CA ALA A 44 10.28 0.91 4.88
C ALA A 44 9.59 0.01 5.92
N ALA A 45 9.40 -1.28 5.60
CA ALA A 45 8.84 -2.26 6.52
C ALA A 45 9.73 -2.48 7.74
N ASP A 46 11.04 -2.63 7.53
CA ASP A 46 12.03 -2.83 8.60
C ASP A 46 12.17 -1.58 9.49
N ALA A 47 12.03 -0.39 8.91
CA ALA A 47 12.00 0.87 9.64
C ALA A 47 10.69 1.11 10.43
N GLY A 48 9.70 0.22 10.31
CA GLY A 48 8.43 0.33 11.02
C GLY A 48 7.50 1.42 10.48
N ILE A 49 7.61 1.75 9.19
CA ILE A 49 6.67 2.66 8.53
C ILE A 49 5.29 1.99 8.41
N ASP A 50 4.22 2.70 8.79
CA ASP A 50 2.89 2.10 8.84
C ASP A 50 2.31 1.80 7.44
N LEU A 51 2.50 2.72 6.49
CA LEU A 51 1.89 2.70 5.16
C LEU A 51 2.92 2.97 4.05
N ILE A 52 2.74 2.35 2.89
CA ILE A 52 3.58 2.59 1.71
C ILE A 52 2.72 3.18 0.60
N MET A 53 3.25 4.14 -0.16
CA MET A 53 2.65 4.62 -1.40
C MET A 53 3.64 4.57 -2.57
N GLY A 54 3.16 4.46 -3.79
CA GLY A 54 4.00 4.46 -4.98
C GLY A 54 3.18 4.43 -6.26
N ASN A 55 3.83 4.44 -7.42
CA ASN A 55 3.12 4.31 -8.70
C ASN A 55 2.47 2.92 -8.80
N ALA A 56 1.22 2.85 -9.25
CA ALA A 56 0.48 1.61 -9.45
C ALA A 56 1.25 0.55 -10.26
N VAL A 57 2.07 0.98 -11.23
CA VAL A 57 2.91 0.07 -12.04
C VAL A 57 3.95 -0.70 -11.21
N ASN A 58 4.32 -0.19 -10.03
CA ASN A 58 5.30 -0.79 -9.14
C ASN A 58 4.67 -1.66 -8.03
N ALA A 59 3.35 -1.87 -8.06
CA ALA A 59 2.63 -2.57 -6.99
C ALA A 59 3.18 -3.98 -6.73
N GLU A 60 3.59 -4.70 -7.78
CA GLU A 60 4.16 -6.04 -7.65
C GLU A 60 5.54 -6.01 -6.98
N ALA A 61 6.45 -5.15 -7.45
CA ALA A 61 7.78 -5.00 -6.86
C ALA A 61 7.71 -4.59 -5.37
N VAL A 62 6.84 -3.63 -5.04
CA VAL A 62 6.60 -3.22 -3.65
C VAL A 62 6.02 -4.38 -2.82
N ARG A 63 5.17 -5.22 -3.40
CA ARG A 63 4.60 -6.39 -2.70
C ARG A 63 5.65 -7.45 -2.40
N CYS A 64 6.69 -7.62 -3.22
CA CYS A 64 7.82 -8.50 -2.91
C CYS A 64 8.56 -8.05 -1.64
N GLY A 65 8.82 -6.75 -1.50
CA GLY A 65 9.55 -6.22 -0.34
C GLY A 65 8.70 -6.04 0.92
N ALA A 66 7.41 -5.71 0.75
CA ALA A 66 6.48 -5.45 1.85
C ALA A 66 5.14 -6.17 1.63
N PRO A 67 5.09 -7.51 1.71
CA PRO A 67 3.94 -8.33 1.30
C PRO A 67 2.64 -7.98 2.02
N ASN A 68 2.74 -7.54 3.27
CA ASN A 68 1.60 -7.34 4.14
C ASN A 68 1.28 -5.85 4.39
N HIS A 69 2.08 -4.92 3.88
CA HIS A 69 1.84 -3.49 4.10
C HIS A 69 0.64 -3.00 3.29
N PHE A 70 -0.11 -2.07 3.88
CA PHE A 70 -1.11 -1.29 3.18
C PHE A 70 -0.39 -0.44 2.13
N TYR A 71 -0.85 -0.55 0.89
CA TYR A 71 -0.23 0.10 -0.26
C TYR A 71 -1.22 1.02 -0.95
N THR A 72 -0.86 2.29 -1.07
CA THR A 72 -1.59 3.28 -1.86
C THR A 72 -0.96 3.37 -3.25
N ALA A 73 -1.65 2.83 -4.24
CA ALA A 73 -1.24 2.89 -5.64
C ALA A 73 -1.67 4.22 -6.28
N ALA A 74 -0.71 5.06 -6.64
CA ALA A 74 -0.94 6.28 -7.39
C ALA A 74 -1.13 5.96 -8.87
N ILE A 75 -2.22 6.47 -9.45
CA ILE A 75 -2.55 6.33 -10.85
C ILE A 75 -2.18 7.64 -11.55
N PRO A 76 -1.15 7.67 -12.42
CA PRO A 76 -0.72 8.90 -13.08
C PRO A 76 -1.79 9.39 -14.07
N MET A 77 -2.14 10.67 -14.01
CA MET A 77 -3.11 11.27 -14.92
C MET A 77 -2.76 11.09 -16.42
N PRO A 78 -1.49 11.24 -16.86
CA PRO A 78 -1.14 11.06 -18.28
C PRO A 78 -1.41 9.65 -18.84
N ASP A 79 -1.44 8.64 -17.98
CA ASP A 79 -1.66 7.25 -18.39
C ASP A 79 -3.16 6.93 -18.56
N HIS A 80 -4.04 7.87 -18.16
CA HIS A 80 -5.49 7.71 -18.17
C HIS A 80 -6.20 8.94 -18.76
N PRO A 81 -5.94 9.28 -20.04
CA PRO A 81 -6.61 10.40 -20.69
C PRO A 81 -8.11 10.15 -20.81
N THR A 82 -8.88 11.20 -20.61
CA THR A 82 -10.33 11.26 -20.88
C THR A 82 -10.58 11.85 -22.28
N GLU A 83 -11.83 11.80 -22.75
CA GLU A 83 -12.20 12.31 -24.08
C GLU A 83 -11.87 13.80 -24.32
N LYS A 84 -11.57 14.56 -23.28
CA LYS A 84 -11.36 16.02 -23.33
C LYS A 84 -9.96 16.45 -22.91
N ASP A 85 -9.05 15.52 -22.64
CA ASP A 85 -7.64 15.80 -22.33
C ASP A 85 -6.78 16.01 -23.58
#